data_AF-H1LEF2-F1
#
_entry.id   AF-H1LEF2-F1
#
_cell.length_a   1.000
_cell.length_b   1.000
_cell.length_c   1.000
_cell.angle_alpha   90.00
_cell.angle_beta   90.00
_cell.angle_gamma   90.00
#
_symmetry.space_group_name_H-M   'P 1'
#
loop_
_entity.id
_entity.type
_entity.pdbx_description
1 polymer ?
#
loop_
_entity_poly.entity_id
_entity_poly.type
_entity_poly.pdbx_seq_one_letter_code
_entity_poly.pdbx_strand_id
1 'polypeptide(L)'
;MLVALSGGGKAGNVISPNPNTIAAAKGFGLELSQVMIADFIPAVVGLIVAVLVASLLKNKGSKVLDADLANLTQETNVKDLPSLGSSLVTPVLAIVLLLLNPIGSIFHIDVLTKLNLDAMYVLPIAAVVGALAMRKGVHLKAYAQAGISRMTDVVMILLGAGMIGALITSSSLPTEIISLIKVSHVSGVFLAPISGILMAAAEASTSTGVILATGSFSKAILGFGVSPLAAAAMVHTGATVIDHLPHGNYFHVTANAMHMEIKERSRSIVYESMVGLSMTIVATVMYGFF
;
A
#
# COMPACT_ATOMS: atom_id res chain seq x y z
N MET A 1 -11.84 -12.82 8.30
CA MET A 1 -10.76 -13.08 7.31
C MET A 1 -10.09 -11.80 6.84
N LEU A 2 -10.85 -10.76 6.42
CA LEU A 2 -10.27 -9.49 5.95
C LEU A 2 -9.25 -8.86 6.91
N VAL A 3 -9.55 -8.77 8.20
CA VAL A 3 -8.64 -8.16 9.20
C VAL A 3 -7.30 -8.89 9.31
N ALA A 4 -7.27 -10.21 9.12
CA ALA A 4 -6.03 -10.97 9.12
C ALA A 4 -5.19 -10.66 7.86
N LEU A 5 -5.82 -10.63 6.69
CA LEU A 5 -5.16 -10.34 5.42
C LEU A 5 -4.66 -8.89 5.35
N SER A 6 -5.53 -7.95 5.71
CA SER A 6 -5.20 -6.53 5.75
C SER A 6 -4.17 -6.22 6.84
N GLY A 7 -4.37 -6.72 8.06
CA GLY A 7 -3.45 -6.50 9.18
C GLY A 7 -2.05 -7.09 8.91
N GLY A 8 -1.97 -8.33 8.41
CA GLY A 8 -0.71 -8.91 7.98
C GLY A 8 -0.08 -8.17 6.80
N GLY A 9 -0.92 -7.72 5.85
CA GLY A 9 -0.50 -6.88 4.73
C GLY A 9 0.13 -5.57 5.19
N LYS A 10 -0.44 -4.88 6.18
CA LYS A 10 0.10 -3.65 6.77
C LYS A 10 1.46 -3.86 7.41
N ALA A 11 1.60 -4.92 8.21
CA ALA A 11 2.87 -5.27 8.84
C ALA A 11 3.96 -5.56 7.79
N GLY A 12 3.64 -6.35 6.75
CA GLY A 12 4.56 -6.58 5.64
C GLY A 12 4.88 -5.31 4.84
N ASN A 13 3.91 -4.40 4.71
CA ASN A 13 4.06 -3.18 3.93
C ASN A 13 5.05 -2.18 4.53
N VAL A 14 5.37 -2.24 5.82
CA VAL A 14 6.36 -1.33 6.44
C VAL A 14 7.80 -1.88 6.40
N ILE A 15 7.98 -3.18 6.13
CA ILE A 15 9.31 -3.85 6.10
C ILE A 15 9.75 -4.29 4.70
N SER A 16 9.13 -3.76 3.64
CA SER A 16 9.38 -4.23 2.26
C SER A 16 9.84 -3.09 1.35
N PRO A 17 10.62 -3.38 0.29
CA PRO A 17 11.12 -2.36 -0.63
C PRO A 17 10.02 -1.90 -1.59
N ASN A 18 9.14 -1.03 -1.10
CA ASN A 18 7.94 -0.55 -1.79
C ASN A 18 7.90 0.99 -1.82
N PRO A 19 6.95 1.60 -2.56
CA PRO A 19 6.90 3.06 -2.70
C PRO A 19 6.80 3.85 -1.39
N ASN A 20 6.09 3.35 -0.38
CA ASN A 20 6.02 4.01 0.93
C ASN A 20 7.38 4.00 1.65
N THR A 21 8.08 2.88 1.68
CA THR A 21 9.41 2.81 2.32
C THR A 21 10.42 3.69 1.59
N ILE A 22 10.35 3.72 0.24
CA ILE A 22 11.18 4.62 -0.58
C ILE A 22 10.87 6.09 -0.26
N ALA A 23 9.60 6.45 -0.12
CA ALA A 23 9.17 7.81 0.20
C ALA A 23 9.57 8.24 1.63
N ALA A 24 9.50 7.32 2.60
CA ALA A 24 9.98 7.55 3.96
C ALA A 24 11.50 7.79 3.96
N ALA A 25 12.26 6.88 3.33
CA ALA A 25 13.72 6.97 3.26
C ALA A 25 14.19 8.24 2.56
N LYS A 26 13.67 8.51 1.35
CA LYS A 26 14.02 9.71 0.58
C LYS A 26 13.59 11.00 1.30
N GLY A 27 12.43 10.97 1.95
CA GLY A 27 11.87 12.09 2.70
C GLY A 27 12.75 12.59 3.84
N PHE A 28 13.57 11.70 4.41
CA PHE A 28 14.46 11.99 5.54
C PHE A 28 15.95 11.78 5.23
N GLY A 29 16.30 11.52 3.97
CA GLY A 29 17.70 11.36 3.54
C GLY A 29 18.38 10.08 4.06
N LEU A 30 17.63 8.99 4.17
CA LEU A 30 18.10 7.69 4.66
C LEU A 30 18.22 6.67 3.54
N GLU A 31 18.94 5.58 3.81
CA GLU A 31 18.88 4.39 2.98
C GLU A 31 17.60 3.60 3.25
N LEU A 32 17.09 2.93 2.20
CA LEU A 32 15.88 2.12 2.27
C LEU A 32 15.97 1.03 3.35
N SER A 33 17.13 0.38 3.43
CA SER A 33 17.43 -0.69 4.39
C SER A 33 17.31 -0.23 5.84
N GLN A 34 17.73 1.01 6.14
CA GLN A 34 17.66 1.56 7.50
C GLN A 34 16.22 1.69 7.97
N VAL A 35 15.33 2.18 7.09
CA VAL A 35 13.89 2.30 7.40
C VAL A 35 13.26 0.93 7.58
N MET A 36 13.53 -0.02 6.67
CA MET A 36 13.01 -1.39 6.77
C MET A 36 13.42 -2.08 8.07
N ILE A 37 14.65 -1.87 8.53
CA ILE A 37 15.15 -2.41 9.80
C ILE A 37 14.48 -1.71 10.98
N ALA A 38 14.33 -0.38 10.93
CA ALA A 38 13.67 0.38 12.00
C ALA A 38 12.20 -0.03 12.19
N ASP A 39 11.50 -0.33 11.10
CA ASP A 39 10.11 -0.75 11.12
C ASP A 39 9.92 -2.24 11.47
N PHE A 40 10.99 -3.02 11.58
CA PHE A 40 10.89 -4.46 11.84
C PHE A 40 10.18 -4.78 13.16
N ILE A 41 10.58 -4.14 14.27
CA ILE A 41 9.95 -4.38 15.57
C ILE A 41 8.49 -3.89 15.58
N PRO A 42 8.17 -2.65 15.13
CA PRO A 42 6.79 -2.23 14.91
C PRO A 42 5.97 -3.24 14.10
N ALA A 43 6.49 -3.75 12.98
CA ALA A 43 5.81 -4.71 12.12
C ALA A 43 5.50 -6.04 12.81
N VAL A 44 6.45 -6.58 13.59
CA VAL A 44 6.23 -7.81 14.36
C VAL A 44 5.08 -7.62 15.36
N VAL A 45 5.05 -6.48 16.05
CA VAL A 45 3.94 -6.17 16.98
C VAL A 45 2.63 -6.03 16.21
N GLY A 46 2.63 -5.32 15.07
CA GLY A 46 1.47 -5.22 14.19
C GLY A 46 0.93 -6.58 13.75
N LEU A 47 1.81 -7.51 13.37
CA LEU A 47 1.43 -8.88 13.01
C LEU A 47 0.80 -9.63 14.19
N ILE A 48 1.38 -9.51 15.39
CA ILE A 48 0.82 -10.12 16.61
C ILE A 48 -0.58 -9.54 16.88
N VAL A 49 -0.75 -8.22 16.84
CA VAL A 49 -2.05 -7.57 17.02
C VAL A 49 -3.05 -7.99 15.95
N ALA A 50 -2.62 -8.10 14.68
CA ALA A 50 -3.48 -8.57 13.60
C ALA A 50 -4.00 -9.99 13.86
N VAL A 51 -3.13 -10.90 14.33
CA VAL A 51 -3.51 -12.28 14.71
C VAL A 51 -4.48 -12.26 15.89
N LEU A 52 -4.22 -11.46 16.93
CA LEU A 52 -5.09 -11.36 18.10
C LEU A 52 -6.48 -10.81 17.72
N VAL A 53 -6.53 -9.69 17.02
CA VAL A 53 -7.79 -9.06 16.59
C VAL A 53 -8.56 -9.99 15.65
N ALA A 54 -7.88 -10.61 14.68
CA ALA A 54 -8.53 -11.59 13.80
C ALA A 54 -9.07 -12.81 14.57
N SER A 55 -8.36 -13.28 15.59
CA SER A 55 -8.81 -14.39 16.45
C SER A 55 -10.05 -14.02 17.26
N LEU A 56 -10.11 -12.79 17.80
CA LEU A 56 -11.28 -12.27 18.50
C LEU A 56 -12.51 -12.10 17.58
N LEU A 57 -12.26 -11.87 16.29
CA LEU A 57 -13.29 -11.68 15.27
C LEU A 57 -13.67 -12.97 14.52
N LYS A 58 -12.99 -14.09 14.76
CA LYS A 58 -13.19 -15.34 14.00
C LYS A 58 -14.65 -15.79 13.93
N ASN A 59 -15.42 -15.53 14.99
CA ASN A 59 -16.84 -15.89 15.08
C ASN A 59 -17.80 -14.69 14.94
N LYS A 60 -17.29 -13.53 14.48
CA LYS A 60 -18.06 -12.29 14.29
C LYS A 60 -18.09 -11.91 12.81
N GLY A 61 -19.27 -11.53 12.32
CA GLY A 61 -19.48 -11.14 10.92
C GLY A 61 -20.46 -12.06 10.21
N SER A 62 -20.66 -11.81 8.92
CA SER A 62 -21.41 -12.71 8.04
C SER A 62 -20.72 -14.08 8.00
N LYS A 63 -21.51 -15.16 8.05
CA LYS A 63 -20.98 -16.51 7.85
C LYS A 63 -20.64 -16.66 6.36
N VAL A 64 -19.53 -17.34 6.08
CA VAL A 64 -19.24 -17.81 4.72
C VAL A 64 -20.43 -18.65 4.27
N LEU A 65 -21.09 -18.22 3.20
CA LEU A 65 -22.25 -18.90 2.63
C LEU A 65 -21.76 -20.05 1.74
N ASP A 66 -22.60 -21.06 1.54
CA ASP A 66 -22.31 -22.13 0.57
C ASP A 66 -22.15 -21.57 -0.86
N ALA A 67 -22.77 -20.43 -1.15
CA ALA A 67 -22.58 -19.68 -2.39
C ALA A 67 -21.15 -19.14 -2.57
N ASP A 68 -20.45 -18.79 -1.48
CA ASP A 68 -19.04 -18.36 -1.52
C ASP A 68 -18.11 -19.54 -1.82
N LEU A 69 -18.54 -20.75 -1.45
CA LEU A 69 -17.84 -22.02 -1.72
C LEU A 69 -18.20 -22.63 -3.08
N ALA A 70 -19.28 -22.18 -3.71
CA ALA A 70 -19.78 -22.74 -4.98
C ALA A 70 -18.75 -22.67 -6.12
N ASN A 71 -17.88 -21.65 -6.12
CA ASN A 71 -16.77 -21.52 -7.07
C ASN A 71 -15.65 -22.56 -6.86
N LEU A 72 -15.51 -23.13 -5.65
CA LEU A 72 -14.56 -24.20 -5.37
C LEU A 72 -15.10 -25.59 -5.76
N THR A 73 -16.42 -25.74 -5.84
CA THR A 73 -17.11 -26.98 -6.20
C THR A 73 -17.57 -27.06 -7.65
N GLN A 74 -17.46 -25.98 -8.43
CA GLN A 74 -17.66 -26.06 -9.88
C GLN A 74 -16.58 -26.97 -10.46
N GLU A 75 -16.99 -28.06 -11.13
CA GLU A 75 -16.10 -28.87 -11.96
C GLU A 75 -15.44 -27.95 -12.98
N THR A 76 -14.22 -27.51 -12.66
CA THR A 76 -13.45 -26.68 -13.57
C THR A 76 -13.18 -27.58 -14.76
N ASN A 77 -13.74 -27.24 -15.93
CA ASN A 77 -13.57 -28.04 -17.13
C ASN A 77 -12.09 -27.96 -17.54
N VAL A 78 -11.28 -28.87 -17.00
CA VAL A 78 -9.79 -28.86 -17.05
C VAL A 78 -9.29 -28.84 -18.49
N LYS A 79 -10.14 -29.23 -19.46
CA LYS A 79 -9.83 -29.26 -20.89
C LYS A 79 -9.57 -27.89 -21.53
N ASP A 80 -10.03 -26.78 -20.96
CA ASP A 80 -9.88 -25.42 -21.55
C ASP A 80 -8.87 -24.51 -20.83
N LEU A 81 -8.08 -25.10 -19.92
CA LEU A 81 -7.03 -24.38 -19.21
C LEU A 81 -5.75 -24.29 -20.06
N PRO A 82 -5.14 -23.10 -20.19
CA PRO A 82 -3.82 -22.98 -20.81
C PRO A 82 -2.79 -23.79 -20.04
N SER A 83 -1.83 -24.38 -20.77
CA SER A 83 -0.74 -25.12 -20.13
C SER A 83 0.08 -24.20 -19.22
N LEU A 84 0.64 -24.73 -18.15
CA LEU A 84 1.42 -23.97 -17.18
C LEU A 84 2.54 -23.15 -17.85
N GLY A 85 3.24 -23.72 -18.83
CA GLY A 85 4.25 -23.02 -19.61
C GLY A 85 3.69 -21.80 -20.36
N SER A 86 2.52 -21.92 -21.00
CA SER A 86 1.89 -20.80 -21.72
C SER A 86 1.39 -19.70 -20.77
N SER A 87 0.88 -20.07 -19.60
CA SER A 87 0.41 -19.14 -18.57
C SER A 87 1.54 -18.34 -17.91
N LEU A 88 2.74 -18.93 -17.84
CA LEU A 88 3.93 -18.28 -17.27
C LEU A 88 4.60 -17.27 -18.23
N VAL A 89 4.29 -17.30 -19.53
CA VAL A 89 4.90 -16.37 -20.49
C VAL A 89 4.63 -14.91 -20.10
N THR A 90 3.40 -14.57 -19.71
CA THR A 90 3.04 -13.20 -19.30
C THR A 90 3.87 -12.70 -18.11
N PRO A 91 3.84 -13.35 -16.93
CA PRO A 91 4.58 -12.87 -15.76
C PRO A 91 6.09 -12.92 -15.98
N VAL A 92 6.62 -13.97 -16.62
CA VAL A 92 8.07 -14.08 -16.87
C VAL A 92 8.55 -12.97 -17.81
N LEU A 93 7.83 -12.72 -18.91
CA LEU A 93 8.19 -11.66 -19.85
C LEU A 93 8.15 -10.28 -19.18
N ALA A 94 7.10 -9.99 -18.39
CA ALA A 94 7.01 -8.73 -17.65
C ALA A 94 8.18 -8.56 -16.67
N ILE A 95 8.51 -9.59 -15.89
CA ILE A 95 9.63 -9.57 -14.93
C ILE A 95 10.95 -9.35 -15.66
N VAL A 96 11.22 -10.11 -16.73
CA VAL A 96 12.47 -10.00 -17.48
C VAL A 96 12.63 -8.59 -18.04
N LEU A 97 11.60 -8.05 -18.70
CA LEU A 97 11.64 -6.71 -19.31
C LEU A 97 11.80 -5.59 -18.27
N LEU A 98 11.10 -5.68 -17.13
CA LEU A 98 11.21 -4.68 -16.05
C LEU A 98 12.55 -4.75 -15.33
N LEU A 99 13.18 -5.92 -15.24
CA LEU A 99 14.46 -6.10 -14.56
C LEU A 99 15.68 -5.78 -15.43
N LEU A 100 15.54 -5.54 -16.74
CA LEU A 100 16.66 -5.18 -17.61
C LEU A 100 17.43 -3.96 -17.09
N ASN A 101 16.71 -2.91 -16.66
CA ASN A 101 17.34 -1.69 -16.15
C ASN A 101 18.02 -1.90 -14.77
N PRO A 102 17.35 -2.44 -13.73
CA PRO A 102 18.00 -2.77 -12.45
C PRO A 102 19.23 -3.66 -12.61
N ILE A 103 19.17 -4.70 -13.45
CA ILE A 103 20.30 -5.58 -13.74
C ILE A 103 21.42 -4.80 -14.46
N GLY A 104 21.08 -3.98 -15.45
CA GLY A 104 22.03 -3.10 -16.12
C GLY A 104 22.75 -2.15 -15.16
N SER A 105 22.02 -1.61 -14.19
CA SER A 105 22.57 -0.74 -13.15
C SER A 105 23.50 -1.48 -12.17
N ILE A 106 23.16 -2.71 -11.79
CA ILE A 106 23.98 -3.54 -10.87
C ILE A 106 25.27 -4.03 -11.54
N PHE A 107 25.18 -4.44 -12.80
CA PHE A 107 26.32 -4.98 -13.55
C PHE A 107 27.07 -3.93 -14.38
N HIS A 108 26.71 -2.64 -14.24
CA HIS A 108 27.30 -1.51 -14.97
C HIS A 108 27.29 -1.70 -16.51
N ILE A 109 26.18 -2.21 -17.07
CA ILE A 109 26.00 -2.45 -18.51
C ILE A 109 25.22 -1.29 -19.13
N ASP A 110 25.93 -0.33 -19.73
CA ASP A 110 25.37 0.93 -20.27
C ASP A 110 24.19 0.76 -21.25
N VAL A 111 24.19 -0.32 -22.04
CA VAL A 111 23.14 -0.60 -23.02
C VAL A 111 21.82 -0.94 -22.32
N LEU A 112 21.87 -1.69 -21.22
CA LEU A 112 20.69 -2.10 -20.46
C LEU A 112 20.15 -0.97 -19.57
N THR A 113 21.03 -0.11 -19.06
CA THR A 113 20.65 1.06 -18.24
C THR A 113 19.90 2.11 -19.06
N LYS A 114 20.18 2.22 -20.37
CA LYS A 114 19.45 3.10 -21.30
C LYS A 114 18.06 2.58 -21.66
N LEU A 115 17.84 1.26 -21.57
CA LEU A 115 16.54 0.65 -21.79
C LEU A 115 15.67 0.78 -20.54
N ASN A 116 15.23 2.00 -20.24
CA ASN A 116 14.23 2.25 -19.19
C ASN A 116 12.83 1.98 -19.74
N LEU A 117 12.43 0.71 -19.74
CA LEU A 117 11.11 0.28 -20.20
C LEU A 117 10.07 0.51 -19.10
N ASP A 118 9.22 1.51 -19.29
CA ASP A 118 8.14 1.81 -18.34
C ASP A 118 7.09 0.69 -18.29
N ALA A 119 6.60 0.40 -17.09
CA ALA A 119 5.53 -0.57 -16.84
C ALA A 119 4.27 -0.30 -17.68
N MET A 120 3.98 0.96 -18.00
CA MET A 120 2.86 1.37 -18.85
C MET A 120 2.91 0.70 -20.23
N TYR A 121 4.10 0.44 -20.78
CA TYR A 121 4.27 -0.23 -22.07
C TYR A 121 4.56 -1.72 -21.90
N VAL A 122 5.39 -2.09 -20.91
CA VAL A 122 5.81 -3.48 -20.70
C VAL A 122 4.63 -4.38 -20.36
N LEU A 123 3.75 -3.96 -19.44
CA LEU A 123 2.67 -4.81 -18.95
C LEU A 123 1.63 -5.12 -20.05
N PRO A 124 1.16 -4.14 -20.86
CA PRO A 124 0.28 -4.45 -22.00
C PRO A 124 0.94 -5.34 -23.04
N ILE A 125 2.22 -5.10 -23.38
CA ILE A 125 2.94 -5.94 -24.35
C ILE A 125 3.04 -7.38 -23.83
N ALA A 126 3.44 -7.56 -22.57
CA ALA A 126 3.51 -8.87 -21.94
C ALA A 126 2.14 -9.57 -21.91
N ALA A 127 1.06 -8.84 -21.62
CA ALA A 127 -0.30 -9.36 -21.64
C ALA A 127 -0.74 -9.81 -23.03
N VAL A 128 -0.39 -9.07 -24.09
CA VAL A 128 -0.68 -9.45 -25.49
C VAL A 128 0.08 -10.69 -25.89
N VAL A 129 1.41 -10.71 -25.67
CA VAL A 129 2.26 -11.86 -25.99
C VAL A 129 1.79 -13.10 -25.22
N GLY A 130 1.45 -12.94 -23.95
CA GLY A 130 0.90 -14.00 -23.12
C GLY A 130 -0.45 -14.53 -23.59
N ALA A 131 -1.38 -13.66 -23.97
CA ALA A 131 -2.67 -14.07 -24.54
C ALA A 131 -2.49 -14.86 -25.85
N LEU A 132 -1.52 -14.47 -26.68
CA LEU A 132 -1.15 -15.22 -27.88
C LEU A 132 -0.52 -16.57 -27.54
N ALA A 133 0.40 -16.63 -26.56
CA ALA A 133 1.00 -17.87 -26.09
C ALA A 133 -0.04 -18.86 -25.54
N MET A 134 -1.06 -18.35 -24.86
CA MET A 134 -2.21 -19.13 -24.36
C MET A 134 -3.23 -19.48 -25.45
N ARG A 135 -3.02 -19.09 -26.72
CA ARG A 135 -3.96 -19.23 -27.84
C ARG A 135 -5.31 -18.54 -27.63
N LYS A 136 -5.37 -17.56 -26.72
CA LYS A 136 -6.57 -16.76 -26.40
C LYS A 136 -6.51 -15.34 -26.97
N GLY A 137 -5.68 -15.11 -27.99
CA GLY A 137 -5.53 -13.80 -28.64
C GLY A 137 -6.84 -13.24 -29.22
N VAL A 138 -7.77 -14.10 -29.65
CA VAL A 138 -9.10 -13.67 -30.15
C VAL A 138 -9.92 -12.96 -29.05
N HIS A 139 -9.68 -13.29 -27.79
CA HIS A 139 -10.37 -12.68 -26.64
C HIS A 139 -9.70 -11.42 -26.12
N LEU A 140 -8.60 -10.96 -26.74
CA LEU A 140 -7.82 -9.82 -26.24
C LEU A 140 -8.68 -8.56 -26.05
N LYS A 141 -9.58 -8.28 -27.02
CA LYS A 141 -10.54 -7.18 -26.91
C LYS A 141 -11.45 -7.32 -25.70
N ALA A 142 -12.00 -8.52 -25.47
CA ALA A 142 -12.88 -8.79 -24.34
C ALA A 142 -12.12 -8.65 -23.01
N TYR A 143 -10.89 -9.14 -22.93
CA TYR A 143 -10.03 -8.98 -21.74
C TYR A 143 -9.69 -7.52 -21.47
N ALA A 144 -9.34 -6.75 -22.50
CA ALA A 144 -9.07 -5.32 -22.36
C ALA A 144 -10.32 -4.56 -21.91
N GLN A 145 -11.49 -4.84 -22.49
CA GLN A 145 -12.77 -4.23 -22.08
C GLN A 145 -13.12 -4.58 -20.63
N ALA A 146 -12.95 -5.84 -20.22
CA ALA A 146 -13.17 -6.28 -18.84
C ALA A 146 -12.18 -5.60 -17.88
N GLY A 147 -10.92 -5.47 -18.27
CA GLY A 147 -9.89 -4.77 -17.50
C GLY A 147 -10.23 -3.30 -17.29
N ILE A 148 -10.55 -2.58 -18.37
CA ILE A 148 -10.96 -1.17 -18.30
C ILE A 148 -12.20 -1.03 -17.42
N SER A 149 -13.24 -1.84 -17.62
CA SER A 149 -14.48 -1.77 -16.83
C SER A 149 -14.25 -2.01 -15.34
N ARG A 150 -13.30 -2.88 -14.96
CA ARG A 150 -12.93 -3.13 -13.55
C ARG A 150 -12.06 -2.03 -12.96
N MET A 151 -11.38 -1.25 -13.80
CA MET A 151 -10.45 -0.20 -13.39
C MET A 151 -11.05 1.21 -13.49
N THR A 152 -12.19 1.40 -14.16
CA THR A 152 -12.81 2.74 -14.31
C THR A 152 -13.06 3.40 -12.96
N ASP A 153 -13.73 2.70 -12.03
CA ASP A 153 -14.00 3.22 -10.69
C ASP A 153 -12.71 3.49 -9.92
N VAL A 154 -11.74 2.58 -10.04
CA VAL A 154 -10.40 2.71 -9.44
C VAL A 154 -9.69 3.98 -9.93
N VAL A 155 -9.70 4.22 -11.24
CA VAL A 155 -9.06 5.39 -11.87
C VAL A 155 -9.75 6.68 -11.42
N MET A 156 -11.08 6.71 -11.35
CA MET A 156 -11.82 7.87 -10.86
C MET A 156 -11.46 8.20 -9.40
N ILE A 157 -11.35 7.18 -8.55
CA ILE A 157 -10.90 7.35 -7.16
C ILE A 157 -9.45 7.86 -7.10
N LEU A 158 -8.55 7.30 -7.91
CA LEU A 158 -7.13 7.72 -7.94
C LEU A 158 -6.95 9.15 -8.42
N LEU A 159 -7.74 9.61 -9.40
CA LEU A 159 -7.75 11.01 -9.82
C LEU A 159 -8.21 11.94 -8.69
N GLY A 160 -9.27 11.55 -7.98
CA GLY A 160 -9.77 12.26 -6.79
C GLY A 160 -8.70 12.38 -5.70
N ALA A 161 -8.07 11.26 -5.33
CA ALA A 161 -6.98 11.22 -4.36
C ALA A 161 -5.82 12.13 -4.78
N GLY A 162 -5.35 12.02 -6.03
CA GLY A 162 -4.29 12.88 -6.54
C GLY A 162 -4.60 14.38 -6.46
N MET A 163 -5.85 14.78 -6.68
CA MET A 163 -6.28 16.18 -6.51
C MET A 163 -6.30 16.60 -5.03
N ILE A 164 -6.73 15.74 -4.11
CA ILE A 164 -6.68 16.00 -2.67
C ILE A 164 -5.22 16.24 -2.24
N GLY A 165 -4.29 15.39 -2.67
CA GLY A 165 -2.88 15.55 -2.35
C GLY A 165 -2.29 16.84 -2.89
N ALA A 166 -2.64 17.22 -4.13
CA ALA A 166 -2.23 18.49 -4.71
C ALA A 166 -2.79 19.70 -3.93
N LEU A 167 -4.04 19.64 -3.49
CA LEU A 167 -4.65 20.68 -2.67
C LEU A 167 -3.97 20.78 -1.30
N ILE A 168 -3.69 19.66 -0.64
CA ILE A 168 -3.02 19.64 0.66
C ILE A 168 -1.64 20.30 0.57
N THR A 169 -0.83 19.87 -0.40
CA THR A 169 0.54 20.39 -0.59
C THR A 169 0.57 21.88 -0.97
N SER A 170 -0.47 22.37 -1.64
CA SER A 170 -0.58 23.77 -2.07
C SER A 170 -1.35 24.66 -1.08
N SER A 171 -1.91 24.08 -0.01
CA SER A 171 -2.69 24.80 0.99
C SER A 171 -1.86 25.24 2.20
N SER A 172 -2.46 26.02 3.08
CA SER A 172 -1.91 26.35 4.40
C SER A 172 -2.11 25.24 5.44
N LEU A 173 -2.71 24.09 5.07
CA LEU A 173 -3.01 23.02 6.02
C LEU A 173 -1.76 22.48 6.74
N PRO A 174 -0.65 22.16 6.05
CA PRO A 174 0.55 21.68 6.74
C PRO A 174 1.10 22.70 7.74
N THR A 175 1.13 23.99 7.36
CA THR A 175 1.61 25.06 8.23
C THR A 175 0.72 25.26 9.45
N GLU A 176 -0.61 25.14 9.28
CA GLU A 176 -1.57 25.28 10.38
C GLU A 176 -1.45 24.12 11.37
N ILE A 177 -1.31 22.88 10.89
CA ILE A 177 -1.08 21.70 11.75
C ILE A 177 0.21 21.86 12.57
N ILE A 178 1.29 22.35 11.94
CA ILE A 178 2.55 22.62 12.64
C ILE A 178 2.34 23.69 13.73
N SER A 179 1.60 24.77 13.43
CA SER A 179 1.28 25.84 14.38
C SER A 179 0.49 25.30 15.59
N LEU A 180 -0.54 24.49 15.34
CA LEU A 180 -1.35 23.87 16.38
C LEU A 180 -0.51 22.98 17.30
N ILE A 181 0.44 22.21 16.78
CA ILE A 181 1.35 21.41 17.61
C ILE A 181 2.23 22.30 18.49
N LYS A 182 2.77 23.40 17.96
CA LYS A 182 3.58 24.35 18.75
C LYS A 182 2.81 24.96 19.92
N VAL A 183 1.53 25.27 19.72
CA VAL A 183 0.69 25.94 20.73
C VAL A 183 0.04 24.95 21.71
N SER A 184 -0.19 23.70 21.29
CA SER A 184 -0.88 22.68 22.08
C SER A 184 -0.08 22.09 23.25
N HIS A 185 1.16 22.57 23.51
CA HIS A 185 2.08 22.01 24.52
C HIS A 185 2.38 20.51 24.33
N VAL A 186 2.02 19.94 23.17
CA VAL A 186 2.33 18.56 22.80
C VAL A 186 3.77 18.50 22.31
N SER A 187 4.49 17.43 22.65
CA SER A 187 5.85 17.22 22.15
C SER A 187 5.88 17.24 20.62
N GLY A 188 6.80 18.02 20.03
CA GLY A 188 6.98 18.09 18.59
C GLY A 188 7.30 16.75 17.92
N VAL A 189 7.74 15.77 18.72
CA VAL A 189 7.92 14.36 18.33
C VAL A 189 6.64 13.78 17.72
N PHE A 190 5.46 14.12 18.26
CA PHE A 190 4.19 13.60 17.78
C PHE A 190 3.80 14.12 16.39
N LEU A 191 4.46 15.17 15.87
CA LEU A 191 4.23 15.61 14.50
C LEU A 191 4.55 14.50 13.49
N ALA A 192 5.57 13.67 13.75
CA ALA A 192 5.94 12.58 12.85
C ALA A 192 4.81 11.55 12.69
N PRO A 193 4.33 10.86 13.75
CA PRO A 193 3.24 9.89 13.60
C PRO A 193 1.92 10.56 13.18
N ILE A 194 1.60 11.76 13.69
CA ILE A 194 0.35 12.46 13.35
C ILE A 194 0.32 12.84 11.87
N SER A 195 1.42 13.34 11.30
CA SER A 195 1.46 13.68 9.88
C SER A 195 1.24 12.45 8.99
N GLY A 196 1.86 11.32 9.31
CA GLY A 196 1.61 10.04 8.62
C GLY A 196 0.13 9.65 8.68
N ILE A 197 -0.46 9.66 9.88
CA ILE A 197 -1.88 9.31 10.10
C ILE A 197 -2.79 10.22 9.28
N LEU A 198 -2.63 11.54 9.40
CA LEU A 198 -3.52 12.52 8.77
C LEU A 198 -3.41 12.48 7.24
N MET A 199 -2.20 12.38 6.70
CA MET A 199 -2.00 12.34 5.25
C MET A 199 -2.50 11.03 4.65
N ALA A 200 -2.29 9.91 5.32
CA ALA A 200 -2.87 8.63 4.89
C ALA A 200 -4.40 8.61 5.00
N ALA A 201 -4.97 9.30 6.00
CA ALA A 201 -6.41 9.48 6.11
C ALA A 201 -6.96 10.29 4.94
N ALA A 202 -6.32 11.41 4.62
CA ALA A 202 -6.76 12.30 3.56
C ALA A 202 -6.72 11.60 2.20
N GLU A 203 -5.67 10.82 1.95
CA GLU A 203 -5.48 10.10 0.68
C GLU A 203 -6.12 8.71 0.62
N ALA A 204 -6.51 8.15 1.77
CA ALA A 204 -6.85 6.74 1.91
C ALA A 204 -5.82 5.81 1.21
N SER A 205 -4.54 6.06 1.48
CA SER A 205 -3.40 5.35 0.88
C SER A 205 -2.17 5.48 1.77
N THR A 206 -1.54 4.37 2.14
CA THR A 206 -0.27 4.40 2.89
C THR A 206 0.83 5.06 2.06
N SER A 207 0.99 4.67 0.79
CA SER A 207 2.06 5.20 -0.08
C SER A 207 1.92 6.69 -0.33
N THR A 208 0.74 7.16 -0.70
CA THR A 208 0.50 8.58 -0.92
C THR A 208 0.58 9.35 0.40
N GLY A 209 0.06 8.77 1.49
CA GLY A 209 0.14 9.33 2.83
C GLY A 209 1.58 9.59 3.26
N VAL A 210 2.49 8.62 3.09
CA VAL A 210 3.92 8.81 3.40
C VAL A 210 4.54 9.87 2.49
N ILE A 211 4.27 9.85 1.18
CA ILE A 211 4.80 10.85 0.23
C ILE A 211 4.40 12.27 0.63
N LEU A 212 3.12 12.49 0.94
CA LEU A 212 2.61 13.79 1.36
C LEU A 212 3.16 14.17 2.74
N ALA A 213 3.20 13.24 3.68
CA ALA A 213 3.72 13.48 5.03
C ALA A 213 5.19 13.91 4.98
N THR A 214 6.04 13.17 4.26
CA THR A 214 7.45 13.54 4.15
C THR A 214 7.66 14.77 3.29
N GLY A 215 6.90 14.95 2.21
CA GLY A 215 6.96 16.14 1.37
C GLY A 215 6.57 17.44 2.09
N SER A 216 5.55 17.39 2.94
CA SER A 216 4.99 18.56 3.61
C SER A 216 5.53 18.82 5.02
N PHE A 217 5.95 17.78 5.76
CA PHE A 217 6.28 17.90 7.18
C PHE A 217 7.73 17.54 7.54
N SER A 218 8.53 16.95 6.64
CA SER A 218 9.90 16.50 6.97
C SER A 218 10.76 17.58 7.63
N LYS A 219 10.82 18.78 7.04
CA LYS A 219 11.57 19.91 7.59
C LYS A 219 11.11 20.32 8.99
N ALA A 220 9.79 20.32 9.22
CA ALA A 220 9.23 20.69 10.51
C ALA A 220 9.51 19.62 11.57
N ILE A 221 9.35 18.34 11.22
CA ILE A 221 9.64 17.20 12.10
C ILE A 221 11.11 17.22 12.55
N LEU A 222 12.04 17.38 11.61
CA LEU A 222 13.47 17.50 11.92
C LEU A 222 13.76 18.77 12.74
N GLY A 223 13.05 19.87 12.45
CA GLY A 223 13.15 21.13 13.19
C GLY A 223 12.69 21.03 14.65
N PHE A 224 11.87 20.03 15.00
CA PHE A 224 11.51 19.71 16.39
C PHE A 224 12.54 18.83 17.10
N GLY A 225 13.68 18.51 16.46
CA GLY A 225 14.77 17.73 17.03
C GLY A 225 14.58 16.22 16.90
N VAL A 226 13.60 15.75 16.11
CA VAL A 226 13.42 14.32 15.84
C VAL A 226 14.52 13.85 14.90
N SER A 227 15.20 12.75 15.24
CA SER A 227 16.24 12.19 14.36
C SER A 227 15.63 11.70 13.04
N PRO A 228 16.38 11.73 11.91
CA PRO A 228 15.86 11.31 10.62
C PRO A 228 15.27 9.89 10.62
N LEU A 229 15.93 8.93 11.28
CA LEU A 229 15.47 7.54 11.36
C LEU A 229 14.18 7.41 12.17
N ALA A 230 14.11 8.12 13.31
CA ALA A 230 12.91 8.17 14.13
C ALA A 230 11.73 8.80 13.38
N ALA A 231 11.98 9.89 12.66
CA ALA A 231 10.99 10.59 11.86
C ALA A 231 10.44 9.68 10.75
N ALA A 232 11.33 8.97 10.04
CA ALA A 232 10.95 8.02 8.99
C ALA A 232 10.06 6.91 9.54
N ALA A 233 10.49 6.19 10.59
CA ALA A 233 9.73 5.08 11.16
C ALA A 233 8.37 5.53 11.71
N MET A 234 8.30 6.68 12.40
CA MET A 234 7.04 7.18 12.94
C MET A 234 6.07 7.66 11.85
N VAL A 235 6.53 8.37 10.81
CA VAL A 235 5.68 8.78 9.68
C VAL A 235 5.18 7.55 8.93
N HIS A 236 6.07 6.61 8.66
CA HIS A 236 5.79 5.43 7.85
C HIS A 236 4.80 4.49 8.53
N THR A 237 5.01 4.17 9.81
CA THR A 237 4.05 3.40 10.60
C THR A 237 2.75 4.17 10.83
N GLY A 238 2.81 5.49 11.08
CA GLY A 238 1.63 6.36 11.21
C GLY A 238 0.73 6.33 9.98
N ALA A 239 1.31 6.27 8.78
CA ALA A 239 0.55 6.19 7.55
C ALA A 239 -0.28 4.89 7.40
N THR A 240 -0.05 3.87 8.22
CA THR A 240 -0.81 2.61 8.15
C THR A 240 -2.10 2.60 8.97
N VAL A 241 -2.35 3.63 9.79
CA VAL A 241 -3.43 3.63 10.78
C VAL A 241 -4.81 3.77 10.14
N ILE A 242 -4.99 4.68 9.18
CA ILE A 242 -6.30 4.99 8.56
C ILE A 242 -6.20 5.19 7.04
N ASP A 243 -5.30 4.48 6.39
CA ASP A 243 -5.14 4.41 4.93
C ASP A 243 -6.26 3.66 4.17
N HIS A 244 -7.28 3.16 4.85
CA HIS A 244 -8.30 2.26 4.28
C HIS A 244 -9.71 2.84 4.45
N LEU A 245 -9.81 4.17 4.40
CA LEU A 245 -11.08 4.90 4.49
C LEU A 245 -11.91 4.78 3.19
N PRO A 246 -13.23 5.02 3.27
CA PRO A 246 -14.16 4.73 2.17
C PRO A 246 -13.92 5.48 0.86
N HIS A 247 -13.25 6.63 0.89
CA HIS A 247 -12.92 7.36 -0.35
C HIS A 247 -11.72 6.77 -1.10
N GLY A 248 -11.03 5.78 -0.52
CA GLY A 248 -9.90 5.10 -1.14
C GLY A 248 -10.29 3.79 -1.84
N ASN A 249 -9.56 3.46 -2.90
CA ASN A 249 -9.80 2.26 -3.70
C ASN A 249 -9.67 0.96 -2.87
N TYR A 250 -8.72 0.93 -1.93
CA TYR A 250 -8.48 -0.24 -1.10
C TYR A 250 -9.73 -0.71 -0.35
N PHE A 251 -10.54 0.22 0.16
CA PHE A 251 -11.79 -0.08 0.85
C PHE A 251 -12.77 -0.84 -0.04
N HIS A 252 -12.97 -0.38 -1.28
CA HIS A 252 -13.89 -0.98 -2.23
C HIS A 252 -13.40 -2.32 -2.78
N VAL A 253 -12.12 -2.40 -3.17
CA VAL A 253 -11.54 -3.65 -3.69
C VAL A 253 -11.57 -4.75 -2.64
N THR A 254 -11.23 -4.44 -1.39
CA THR A 254 -11.26 -5.43 -0.31
C THR A 254 -12.67 -5.84 0.09
N ALA A 255 -13.65 -4.93 0.07
CA ALA A 255 -15.05 -5.27 0.28
C ALA A 255 -15.56 -6.23 -0.81
N ASN A 256 -15.30 -5.90 -2.08
CA ASN A 256 -15.73 -6.71 -3.21
C ASN A 256 -15.07 -8.08 -3.24
N ALA A 257 -13.77 -8.16 -2.93
CA ALA A 257 -13.02 -9.43 -2.89
C ALA A 257 -13.52 -10.40 -1.81
N MET A 258 -14.12 -9.86 -0.74
CA MET A 258 -14.65 -10.64 0.38
C MET A 258 -16.18 -10.73 0.36
N HIS A 259 -16.84 -10.25 -0.71
CA HIS A 259 -18.30 -10.15 -0.83
C HIS A 259 -18.99 -9.47 0.37
N MET A 260 -18.32 -8.48 0.98
CA MET A 260 -18.81 -7.79 2.16
C MET A 260 -19.72 -6.62 1.77
N GLU A 261 -20.79 -6.42 2.53
CA GLU A 261 -21.56 -5.17 2.46
C GLU A 261 -20.72 -3.99 2.96
N ILE A 262 -20.97 -2.79 2.43
CA ILE A 262 -20.30 -1.55 2.87
C ILE A 262 -20.43 -1.35 4.38
N LYS A 263 -21.59 -1.68 4.97
CA LYS A 263 -21.81 -1.59 6.42
C LYS A 263 -20.87 -2.52 7.20
N GLU A 264 -20.63 -3.73 6.70
CA GLU A 264 -19.70 -4.68 7.31
C GLU A 264 -18.25 -4.24 7.13
N ARG A 265 -17.89 -3.77 5.92
CA ARG A 265 -16.57 -3.22 5.63
C ARG A 265 -16.26 -2.00 6.49
N SER A 266 -17.20 -1.09 6.71
CA SER A 266 -17.00 0.09 7.58
C SER A 266 -16.70 -0.29 9.03
N ARG A 267 -17.26 -1.39 9.54
CA ARG A 267 -16.92 -1.90 10.88
C ARG A 267 -15.50 -2.44 10.95
N SER A 268 -14.98 -2.99 9.84
CA SER A 268 -13.61 -3.50 9.80
C SER A 268 -12.53 -2.42 9.88
N ILE A 269 -12.86 -1.17 9.52
CA ILE A 269 -11.93 -0.02 9.63
C ILE A 269 -11.34 0.07 11.04
N VAL A 270 -12.18 0.04 12.07
CA VAL A 270 -11.70 0.18 13.46
C VAL A 270 -10.67 -0.89 13.81
N TYR A 271 -10.90 -2.13 13.39
CA TYR A 271 -10.02 -3.26 13.68
C TYR A 271 -8.71 -3.20 12.89
N GLU A 272 -8.76 -2.79 11.63
CA GLU A 272 -7.56 -2.55 10.82
C GLU A 272 -6.74 -1.37 11.34
N SER A 273 -7.41 -0.31 11.80
CA SER A 273 -6.77 0.84 12.45
C SER A 273 -6.09 0.49 13.76
N MET A 274 -6.64 -0.44 14.55
CA MET A 274 -5.97 -0.94 15.75
C MET A 274 -4.61 -1.59 15.43
N VAL A 275 -4.53 -2.32 14.31
CA VAL A 275 -3.26 -2.92 13.86
C VAL A 275 -2.26 -1.82 13.50
N GLY A 276 -2.64 -0.86 12.65
CA GLY A 276 -1.77 0.25 12.29
C GLY A 276 -1.33 1.06 13.51
N LEU A 277 -2.28 1.38 14.39
CA LEU A 277 -2.03 2.15 15.61
C LEU A 277 -1.06 1.44 16.55
N SER A 278 -1.13 0.11 16.66
CA SER A 278 -0.16 -0.65 17.46
C SER A 278 1.26 -0.49 16.95
N MET A 279 1.48 -0.51 15.63
CA MET A 279 2.79 -0.28 15.02
C MET A 279 3.26 1.16 15.27
N THR A 280 2.37 2.14 15.09
CA THR A 280 2.68 3.55 15.35
C THR A 280 3.07 3.79 16.79
N ILE A 281 2.32 3.25 17.76
CA ILE A 281 2.63 3.38 19.19
C ILE A 281 4.01 2.81 19.49
N VAL A 282 4.33 1.62 18.97
CA VAL A 282 5.65 1.00 19.18
C VAL A 282 6.75 1.84 18.57
N ALA A 283 6.59 2.33 17.34
CA ALA A 283 7.56 3.20 16.70
C ALA A 283 7.75 4.52 17.48
N THR A 284 6.68 5.15 17.94
CA THR A 284 6.74 6.39 18.72
C THR A 284 7.39 6.17 20.09
N VAL A 285 7.12 5.05 20.76
CA VAL A 285 7.77 4.73 22.04
C VAL A 285 9.25 4.45 21.84
N MET A 286 9.62 3.66 20.83
CA MET A 286 11.00 3.27 20.57
C MET A 286 11.89 4.42 20.11
N TYR A 287 11.35 5.33 19.31
CA TYR A 287 12.15 6.35 18.61
C TYR A 287 11.80 7.79 18.97
N GLY A 288 10.69 8.02 19.67
CA GLY A 288 10.22 9.38 19.96
C GLY A 288 10.78 9.98 21.24
N PHE A 289 11.25 9.16 22.19
CA PHE A 289 11.65 9.62 23.53
C PHE A 289 13.10 9.27 23.90
N PHE A 290 13.87 8.72 22.97
CA PHE A 290 15.25 8.27 23.13
C PHE A 290 16.12 8.84 22.02
#